data_AF-A0A535P1M2-F1
#
_entry.id   AF-A0A535P1M2-F1
#
_cell.length_a   1.000
_cell.length_b   1.000
_cell.length_c   1.000
_cell.angle_alpha   90.00
_cell.angle_beta   90.00
_cell.angle_gamma   90.00
#
_symmetry.space_group_name_H-M   'P 1'
#
loop_
_entity.id
_entity.type
_entity.pdbx_description
1 polymer ?
#
loop_
_entity_poly.entity_id
_entity_poly.type
_entity_poly.pdbx_seq_one_letter_code
_entity_poly.pdbx_strand_id
1 'polypeptide(L)'
;PAAPWVNQRTLGLRPMRSYHLRSLDGGWTWSERRPFDTAPHPGASPTGPLVRLADGALGQPFEHWKEYEDPNPGRPAALLRISGDDGRTWTTEAVVARDPDDRTFYWDQRLAVHPGTGELVAMFWTHDVATGTDRDVHIAWGTPDGRSWTSPAPTGLEGQHCQPVAVGGDRLVALFSHRARPAGVRAALSRDFGRTWDASTETTIYDSPAGDEPGTGAPRAQSDCWNDMGAWQFGRPRGVAIADGRVFAVFYGGQGQSRSGRWALLAVDGR
;
A
#
# COMPACT_ATOMS: atom_id res chain seq x y z
N PRO A 1 -0.15 -27.38 2.24
CA PRO A 1 -1.39 -27.07 1.49
C PRO A 1 -1.36 -27.79 0.12
N ALA A 2 -2.49 -28.31 -0.35
CA ALA A 2 -2.55 -29.16 -1.56
C ALA A 2 -2.53 -28.39 -2.90
N ALA A 3 -2.66 -27.06 -2.89
CA ALA A 3 -2.56 -26.22 -4.09
C ALA A 3 -1.93 -24.85 -3.75
N PRO A 4 -1.39 -24.13 -4.75
CA PRO A 4 -0.85 -22.77 -4.58
C PRO A 4 -1.93 -21.76 -4.18
N TRP A 5 -1.51 -20.58 -3.72
CA TRP A 5 -2.39 -19.50 -3.31
C TRP A 5 -2.98 -18.72 -4.51
N VAL A 6 -2.25 -18.69 -5.64
CA VAL A 6 -2.71 -18.23 -6.97
C VAL A 6 -2.95 -19.44 -7.85
N ASN A 7 -4.10 -19.50 -8.51
CA ASN A 7 -4.37 -20.50 -9.53
C ASN A 7 -3.59 -20.16 -10.80
N GLN A 8 -2.73 -21.06 -11.27
CA GLN A 8 -1.86 -20.78 -12.43
C GLN A 8 -2.61 -20.67 -13.76
N ARG A 9 -3.84 -21.19 -13.85
CA ARG A 9 -4.68 -21.12 -15.06
C ARG A 9 -5.53 -19.85 -15.09
N THR A 10 -6.17 -19.54 -13.97
CA THR A 10 -7.13 -18.43 -13.90
C THR A 10 -6.51 -17.16 -13.34
N LEU A 11 -5.35 -17.24 -12.69
CA LEU A 11 -4.70 -16.17 -11.93
C LEU A 11 -5.51 -15.66 -10.74
N GLY A 12 -6.54 -16.41 -10.32
CA GLY A 12 -7.38 -16.07 -9.18
C GLY A 12 -6.76 -16.43 -7.83
N LEU A 13 -7.19 -15.73 -6.77
CA LEU A 13 -6.71 -15.96 -5.41
C LEU A 13 -7.61 -16.92 -4.65
N ARG A 14 -7.00 -17.73 -3.78
CA ARG A 14 -7.75 -18.50 -2.77
C ARG A 14 -8.48 -17.55 -1.82
N PRO A 15 -9.66 -17.95 -1.30
CA PRO A 15 -10.33 -17.19 -0.26
C PRO A 15 -9.40 -16.94 0.92
N MET A 16 -9.35 -15.68 1.36
CA MET A 16 -8.52 -15.25 2.48
C MET A 16 -9.37 -15.10 3.73
N ARG A 17 -8.74 -15.31 4.89
CA ARG A 17 -9.35 -15.03 6.18
C ARG A 17 -8.51 -13.99 6.89
N SER A 18 -9.07 -12.81 7.05
CA SER A 18 -8.43 -11.68 7.72
C SER A 18 -9.03 -11.50 9.10
N TYR A 19 -8.20 -11.08 10.04
CA TYR A 19 -8.61 -10.92 11.44
C TYR A 19 -7.95 -9.70 12.05
N HIS A 20 -8.65 -9.09 13.01
CA HIS A 20 -8.11 -8.12 13.93
C HIS A 20 -7.85 -8.77 15.29
N LEU A 21 -6.74 -8.39 15.91
CA LEU A 21 -6.41 -8.72 17.28
C LEU A 21 -6.11 -7.41 18.02
N ARG A 22 -6.48 -7.33 19.29
CA ARG A 22 -6.26 -6.14 20.12
C ARG A 22 -5.29 -6.46 21.23
N SER A 23 -4.34 -5.56 21.44
CA SER A 23 -3.51 -5.53 22.64
C SER A 23 -3.85 -4.28 23.45
N LEU A 24 -3.81 -4.40 24.78
CA LEU A 24 -4.02 -3.31 25.74
C LEU A 24 -2.78 -3.04 26.60
N ASP A 25 -1.70 -3.78 26.36
CA ASP A 25 -0.49 -3.79 27.19
C ASP A 25 0.78 -3.48 26.38
N GLY A 26 0.65 -2.92 25.18
CA GLY A 26 1.80 -2.58 24.33
C GLY A 26 2.31 -3.74 23.49
N GLY A 27 1.47 -4.74 23.21
CA GLY A 27 1.75 -5.86 22.32
C GLY A 27 2.23 -7.13 23.01
N TRP A 28 2.21 -7.18 24.34
CA TRP A 28 2.63 -8.37 25.11
C TRP A 28 1.59 -9.47 25.07
N THR A 29 0.31 -9.11 25.22
CA THR A 29 -0.80 -10.03 25.05
C THR A 29 -1.77 -9.54 23.99
N TRP A 30 -2.48 -10.50 23.39
CA TRP A 30 -3.41 -10.26 22.30
C TRP A 30 -4.73 -10.96 22.57
N SER A 31 -5.84 -10.29 22.26
CA SER A 31 -7.18 -10.87 22.32
C SER A 31 -7.36 -12.03 21.34
N GLU A 32 -8.47 -12.74 21.47
CA GLU A 32 -8.93 -13.63 20.41
C GLU A 32 -9.11 -12.89 19.07
N ARG A 33 -9.03 -13.67 17.99
CA ARG A 33 -9.14 -13.20 16.61
C ARG A 33 -10.58 -12.78 16.32
N ARG A 34 -10.77 -11.53 15.92
CA ARG A 34 -12.05 -11.02 15.42
C ARG A 34 -12.04 -11.05 13.89
N PRO A 35 -12.98 -11.73 13.21
CA PRO A 35 -13.03 -11.73 11.77
C PRO A 35 -13.18 -10.32 11.19
N PHE A 36 -12.38 -10.01 10.17
CA PHE A 36 -12.60 -8.87 9.30
C PHE A 36 -13.41 -9.36 8.09
N ASP A 37 -14.66 -8.90 7.99
CA ASP A 37 -15.55 -9.31 6.92
C ASP A 37 -15.23 -8.55 5.62
N THR A 38 -14.72 -9.28 4.63
CA THR A 38 -14.42 -8.76 3.30
C THR A 38 -15.52 -9.09 2.29
N ALA A 39 -16.62 -9.73 2.68
CA ALA A 39 -17.72 -10.06 1.77
C ALA A 39 -18.19 -8.80 1.00
N PRO A 40 -18.52 -8.90 -0.29
CA PRO A 40 -18.58 -10.12 -1.11
C PRO A 40 -17.23 -10.50 -1.75
N HIS A 41 -16.09 -9.98 -1.27
CA HIS A 41 -14.76 -10.18 -1.85
C HIS A 41 -13.98 -11.28 -1.12
N PRO A 42 -14.02 -12.56 -1.57
CA PRO A 42 -13.27 -13.63 -0.92
C PRO A 42 -11.76 -13.55 -1.21
N GLY A 43 -11.37 -13.05 -2.39
CA GLY A 43 -9.98 -12.81 -2.79
C GLY A 43 -9.47 -11.44 -2.34
N ALA A 44 -9.56 -11.14 -1.05
CA ALA A 44 -9.28 -9.82 -0.49
C ALA A 44 -8.15 -9.82 0.54
N SER A 45 -7.26 -8.84 0.45
CA SER A 45 -6.14 -8.66 1.38
C SER A 45 -6.18 -7.28 2.05
N PRO A 46 -6.09 -7.17 3.38
CA PRO A 46 -5.82 -5.91 4.05
C PRO A 46 -4.48 -5.35 3.55
N THR A 47 -4.48 -4.08 3.19
CA THR A 47 -3.28 -3.44 2.65
C THR A 47 -2.56 -2.65 3.73
N GLY A 48 -3.28 -1.95 4.62
CA GLY A 48 -2.68 -1.10 5.66
C GLY A 48 -3.18 -1.38 7.07
N PRO A 49 -2.65 -0.64 8.06
CA PRO A 49 -3.23 -0.60 9.40
C PRO A 49 -4.64 0.00 9.37
N LEU A 50 -5.38 -0.19 10.47
CA LEU A 50 -6.61 0.55 10.72
C LEU A 50 -6.32 2.06 10.78
N VAL A 51 -7.14 2.85 10.11
CA VAL A 51 -7.15 4.31 10.22
C VAL A 51 -8.34 4.74 11.06
N ARG A 52 -8.16 5.77 11.90
CA ARG A 52 -9.28 6.41 12.60
C ARG A 52 -9.76 7.59 11.77
N LEU A 53 -11.05 7.58 11.46
CA LEU A 53 -11.73 8.62 10.67
C LEU A 53 -12.13 9.78 11.59
N ALA A 54 -12.48 10.93 11.00
CA ALA A 54 -12.73 12.16 11.76
C ALA A 54 -13.96 12.05 12.70
N ASP A 55 -14.93 11.21 12.36
CA ASP A 55 -16.10 10.92 13.19
C ASP A 55 -15.83 9.85 14.28
N GLY A 56 -14.60 9.35 14.38
CA GLY A 56 -14.17 8.32 15.32
C GLY A 56 -14.35 6.89 14.83
N ALA A 57 -14.97 6.68 13.66
CA ALA A 57 -15.08 5.37 13.04
C ALA A 57 -13.71 4.79 12.65
N LEU A 58 -13.65 3.48 12.44
CA LEU A 58 -12.46 2.79 11.95
C LEU A 58 -12.58 2.50 10.46
N GLY A 59 -11.52 2.77 9.70
CA GLY A 59 -11.36 2.35 8.31
C GLY A 59 -10.31 1.26 8.19
N GLN A 60 -10.63 0.15 7.52
CA GLN A 60 -9.67 -0.90 7.14
C GLN A 60 -9.47 -0.86 5.62
N PRO A 61 -8.32 -0.37 5.12
CA PRO A 61 -8.03 -0.45 3.69
C PRO A 61 -7.70 -1.90 3.31
N PHE A 62 -8.25 -2.32 2.18
CA PHE A 62 -8.01 -3.64 1.61
C PHE A 62 -8.07 -3.59 0.08
N GLU A 63 -7.52 -4.59 -0.59
CA GLU A 63 -7.61 -4.74 -2.03
C GLU A 63 -8.37 -6.02 -2.37
N HIS A 64 -9.11 -5.97 -3.47
CA HIS A 64 -9.83 -7.10 -4.02
C HIS A 64 -9.17 -7.59 -5.31
N TRP A 65 -9.07 -8.91 -5.44
CA TRP A 65 -8.77 -9.63 -6.68
C TRP A 65 -9.81 -10.74 -6.94
N LYS A 66 -9.86 -11.21 -8.19
CA LYS A 66 -10.76 -12.28 -8.61
C LYS A 66 -10.50 -13.63 -7.91
N GLU A 67 -11.53 -14.46 -7.89
CA GLU A 67 -11.55 -15.73 -7.16
C GLU A 67 -10.76 -16.85 -7.85
N TYR A 68 -10.33 -17.84 -7.06
CA TYR A 68 -9.40 -18.90 -7.47
C TYR A 68 -9.79 -19.66 -8.73
N GLU A 69 -11.06 -19.94 -8.99
CA GLU A 69 -11.50 -20.69 -10.18
C GLU A 69 -12.24 -19.81 -11.21
N ASP A 70 -12.39 -18.51 -10.97
CA ASP A 70 -13.05 -17.60 -11.90
C ASP A 70 -12.23 -17.52 -13.21
N PRO A 71 -12.75 -17.83 -14.40
CA PRO A 71 -11.98 -17.74 -15.64
C PRO A 71 -11.92 -16.32 -16.22
N ASN A 72 -12.71 -15.37 -15.73
CA ASN A 72 -12.86 -14.03 -16.33
C ASN A 72 -11.65 -13.11 -16.05
N PRO A 73 -11.41 -12.05 -16.83
CA PRO A 73 -10.38 -11.07 -16.51
C PRO A 73 -10.54 -10.49 -15.10
N GLY A 74 -9.41 -10.26 -14.40
CA GLY A 74 -9.40 -9.64 -13.08
C GLY A 74 -9.81 -8.17 -13.14
N ARG A 75 -10.61 -7.73 -12.17
CA ARG A 75 -11.06 -6.34 -12.03
C ARG A 75 -10.72 -5.85 -10.62
N PRO A 76 -9.45 -5.50 -10.35
CA PRO A 76 -9.01 -5.11 -9.02
C PRO A 76 -9.64 -3.79 -8.59
N ALA A 77 -9.81 -3.66 -7.28
CA ALA A 77 -10.20 -2.40 -6.66
C ALA A 77 -9.47 -2.21 -5.34
N ALA A 78 -9.08 -0.97 -5.08
CA ALA A 78 -8.66 -0.49 -3.78
C ALA A 78 -9.91 -0.01 -3.02
N LEU A 79 -10.19 -0.62 -1.87
CA LEU A 79 -11.42 -0.45 -1.12
C LEU A 79 -11.13 -0.07 0.34
N LEU A 80 -12.09 0.60 0.98
CA LEU A 80 -12.08 0.90 2.40
C LEU A 80 -13.34 0.34 3.04
N ARG A 81 -13.20 -0.56 4.01
CA ARG A 81 -14.31 -1.00 4.86
C ARG A 81 -14.37 -0.10 6.09
N ILE A 82 -15.57 0.36 6.45
CA ILE A 82 -15.78 1.29 7.57
C ILE A 82 -16.64 0.64 8.65
N SER A 83 -16.20 0.81 9.89
CA SER A 83 -16.86 0.33 11.11
C SER A 83 -17.14 1.49 12.05
N GLY A 84 -18.41 1.66 12.43
CA GLY A 84 -18.86 2.64 13.43
C GLY A 84 -18.88 2.11 14.87
N ASP A 85 -18.48 0.86 15.10
CA ASP A 85 -18.67 0.14 16.37
C ASP A 85 -17.39 -0.51 16.92
N ASP A 86 -16.24 0.13 16.69
CA ASP A 86 -14.90 -0.30 17.12
C ASP A 86 -14.48 -1.66 16.52
N GLY A 87 -14.82 -1.87 15.23
CA GLY A 87 -14.42 -3.04 14.45
C GLY A 87 -15.24 -4.29 14.76
N ARG A 88 -16.43 -4.16 15.39
CA ARG A 88 -17.32 -5.30 15.63
C ARG A 88 -18.06 -5.69 14.36
N THR A 89 -18.49 -4.71 13.57
CA THR A 89 -19.12 -4.90 12.26
C THR A 89 -18.53 -3.96 11.21
N TRP A 90 -18.54 -4.39 9.95
CA TRP A 90 -17.93 -3.69 8.82
C TRP A 90 -18.96 -3.49 7.70
N THR A 91 -19.93 -2.60 7.94
CA THR A 91 -21.16 -2.52 7.13
C THR A 91 -21.09 -1.57 5.94
N THR A 92 -20.05 -0.72 5.86
CA THR A 92 -19.88 0.27 4.79
C THR A 92 -18.66 -0.07 3.94
N GLU A 93 -18.80 0.05 2.62
CA GLU A 93 -17.67 0.13 1.66
C GLU A 93 -17.53 1.54 1.10
N ALA A 94 -16.30 1.95 0.86
CA ALA A 94 -15.99 3.00 -0.10
C ALA A 94 -14.98 2.47 -1.13
N VAL A 95 -15.16 2.85 -2.39
CA VAL A 95 -14.17 2.64 -3.44
C VAL A 95 -13.14 3.74 -3.33
N VAL A 96 -11.91 3.39 -3.00
CA VAL A 96 -10.78 4.33 -2.93
C VAL A 96 -10.23 4.57 -4.33
N ALA A 97 -10.00 3.49 -5.09
CA ALA A 97 -9.57 3.56 -6.47
C ALA A 97 -9.98 2.33 -7.28
N ARG A 98 -10.46 2.59 -8.49
CA ARG A 98 -10.70 1.59 -9.54
C ARG A 98 -10.69 2.30 -10.89
N ASP A 99 -9.97 1.74 -11.85
CA ASP A 99 -10.08 2.21 -13.23
C ASP A 99 -11.38 1.67 -13.85
N PRO A 100 -12.26 2.53 -14.41
CA PRO A 100 -13.55 2.08 -14.93
C PRO A 100 -13.41 1.16 -16.16
N ASP A 101 -12.29 1.26 -16.89
CA ASP A 101 -12.01 0.47 -18.09
C ASP A 101 -11.08 -0.74 -17.79
N ASP A 102 -10.71 -0.95 -16.53
CA ASP A 102 -9.75 -1.94 -16.06
C ASP A 102 -8.42 -1.93 -16.86
N ARG A 103 -8.00 -0.76 -17.34
CA ARG A 103 -6.72 -0.51 -18.04
C ARG A 103 -5.58 -0.22 -17.09
N THR A 104 -5.90 0.23 -15.89
CA THR A 104 -4.93 0.62 -14.87
C THR A 104 -5.30 -0.01 -13.55
N PHE A 105 -4.35 -0.70 -12.94
CA PHE A 105 -4.55 -1.33 -11.65
C PHE A 105 -3.87 -0.52 -10.55
N TYR A 106 -4.63 -0.21 -9.51
CA TYR A 106 -4.18 0.53 -8.33
C TYR A 106 -4.01 -0.45 -7.17
N TRP A 107 -2.80 -0.99 -7.03
CA TRP A 107 -2.47 -2.03 -6.07
C TRP A 107 -1.81 -1.51 -4.80
N ASP A 108 -1.85 -2.35 -3.77
CA ASP A 108 -1.15 -2.19 -2.50
C ASP A 108 -1.37 -0.80 -1.89
N GLN A 109 -2.60 -0.30 -1.90
CA GLN A 109 -2.93 1.04 -1.40
C GLN A 109 -2.43 1.24 0.04
N ARG A 110 -1.91 2.42 0.34
CA ARG A 110 -1.56 2.81 1.72
C ARG A 110 -2.11 4.18 2.03
N LEU A 111 -2.69 4.32 3.22
CA LEU A 111 -3.40 5.52 3.64
C LEU A 111 -2.62 6.30 4.71
N ALA A 112 -2.81 7.61 4.70
CA ALA A 112 -2.50 8.50 5.82
C ALA A 112 -3.69 9.44 6.08
N VAL A 113 -3.74 9.99 7.29
CA VAL A 113 -4.77 10.95 7.72
C VAL A 113 -4.09 12.29 8.00
N HIS A 114 -4.65 13.36 7.47
CA HIS A 114 -4.20 14.71 7.73
C HIS A 114 -4.44 15.05 9.21
N PRO A 115 -3.42 15.46 9.97
CA PRO A 115 -3.54 15.62 11.42
C PRO A 115 -4.46 16.78 11.83
N GLY A 116 -4.55 17.85 11.02
CA GLY A 116 -5.43 18.99 11.27
C GLY A 116 -6.86 18.85 10.74
N THR A 117 -7.02 18.53 9.45
CA THR A 117 -8.33 18.52 8.77
C THR A 117 -9.04 17.17 8.79
N GLY A 118 -8.33 16.08 9.07
CA GLY A 118 -8.84 14.72 8.92
C GLY A 118 -8.94 14.23 7.47
N GLU A 119 -8.58 15.04 6.47
CA GLU A 119 -8.51 14.64 5.06
C GLU A 119 -7.67 13.36 4.91
N LEU A 120 -8.14 12.40 4.13
CA LEU A 120 -7.41 11.17 3.88
C LEU A 120 -6.59 11.29 2.60
N VAL A 121 -5.50 10.53 2.52
CA VAL A 121 -4.73 10.36 1.29
C VAL A 121 -4.38 8.89 1.13
N ALA A 122 -4.46 8.39 -0.10
CA ALA A 122 -4.09 7.03 -0.47
C ALA A 122 -3.06 7.07 -1.60
N MET A 123 -1.97 6.30 -1.49
CA MET A 123 -1.01 6.12 -2.58
C MET A 123 -1.01 4.68 -3.07
N PHE A 124 -0.76 4.48 -4.37
CA PHE A 124 -0.92 3.20 -5.07
C PHE A 124 0.33 2.82 -5.85
N TRP A 125 0.68 1.53 -5.81
CA TRP A 125 1.47 0.94 -6.89
C TRP A 125 0.57 0.83 -8.12
N THR A 126 0.97 1.48 -9.22
CA THR A 126 0.11 1.60 -10.40
C THR A 126 0.66 0.81 -11.57
N HIS A 127 -0.17 -0.08 -12.12
CA HIS A 127 0.20 -0.96 -13.22
C HIS A 127 -0.66 -0.69 -14.46
N ASP A 128 -0.01 -0.51 -15.61
CA ASP A 128 -0.66 -0.42 -16.92
C ASP A 128 -0.83 -1.82 -17.51
N VAL A 129 -2.09 -2.22 -17.70
CA VAL A 129 -2.42 -3.57 -18.16
C VAL A 129 -2.09 -3.76 -19.64
N ALA A 130 -2.21 -2.70 -20.45
CA ALA A 130 -2.02 -2.78 -21.89
C ALA A 130 -0.54 -2.88 -22.25
N THR A 131 0.31 -2.11 -21.55
CA THR A 131 1.76 -2.15 -21.75
C THR A 131 2.44 -3.20 -20.87
N GLY A 132 1.79 -3.71 -19.82
CA GLY A 132 2.36 -4.64 -18.86
C GLY A 132 3.51 -4.02 -18.07
N THR A 133 3.48 -2.71 -17.86
CA THR A 133 4.52 -1.95 -17.16
C THR A 133 3.93 -1.15 -16.01
N ASP A 134 4.75 -0.86 -15.02
CA ASP A 134 4.33 0.04 -13.97
C ASP A 134 4.39 1.50 -14.44
N ARG A 135 3.54 2.31 -13.82
CA ARG A 135 3.53 3.77 -13.93
C ARG A 135 4.05 4.36 -12.64
N ASP A 136 4.29 5.67 -12.65
CA ASP A 136 4.55 6.43 -11.43
C ASP A 136 3.50 6.14 -10.36
N VAL A 137 3.90 6.26 -9.10
CA VAL A 137 2.99 6.16 -7.97
C VAL A 137 1.81 7.11 -8.19
N HIS A 138 0.59 6.59 -8.06
CA HIS A 138 -0.60 7.42 -8.09
C HIS A 138 -1.07 7.75 -6.66
N ILE A 139 -1.80 8.84 -6.52
CA ILE A 139 -2.34 9.35 -5.28
C ILE A 139 -3.80 9.75 -5.44
N ALA A 140 -4.63 9.54 -4.41
CA ALA A 140 -6.00 10.02 -4.32
C ALA A 140 -6.26 10.62 -2.94
N TRP A 141 -7.17 11.60 -2.87
CA TRP A 141 -7.57 12.24 -1.62
C TRP A 141 -8.99 11.85 -1.27
N GLY A 142 -9.22 11.63 0.03
CA GLY A 142 -10.50 11.17 0.56
C GLY A 142 -11.08 12.17 1.55
N THR A 143 -12.40 12.21 1.63
CA THR A 143 -13.12 12.97 2.65
C THR A 143 -12.77 12.45 4.06
N PRO A 144 -12.89 13.27 5.12
CA PRO A 144 -12.54 12.86 6.48
C PRO A 144 -13.35 11.69 7.05
N ASP A 145 -14.50 11.38 6.47
CA ASP A 145 -15.33 10.21 6.78
C ASP A 145 -14.98 8.97 5.93
N GLY A 146 -14.01 9.07 5.03
CA GLY A 146 -13.54 7.99 4.16
C GLY A 146 -14.51 7.54 3.07
N ARG A 147 -15.63 8.23 2.87
CA ARG A 147 -16.71 7.78 1.97
C ARG A 147 -16.58 8.25 0.54
N SER A 148 -15.86 9.34 0.28
CA SER A 148 -15.69 9.90 -1.06
C SER A 148 -14.23 10.17 -1.36
N TRP A 149 -13.81 9.85 -2.58
CA TRP A 149 -12.43 9.90 -3.02
C TRP A 149 -12.33 10.56 -4.39
N THR A 150 -11.25 11.29 -4.63
CA THR A 150 -10.90 11.78 -5.97
C THR A 150 -10.46 10.62 -6.87
N SER A 151 -10.50 10.82 -8.19
CA SER A 151 -9.78 9.93 -9.09
C SER A 151 -8.28 9.94 -8.79
N PRO A 152 -7.58 8.80 -8.88
CA PRO A 152 -6.13 8.77 -8.70
C PRO A 152 -5.40 9.61 -9.74
N ALA A 153 -4.44 10.41 -9.30
CA ALA A 153 -3.57 11.23 -10.14
C ALA A 153 -2.10 10.77 -10.03
N PRO A 154 -1.30 10.87 -11.10
CA PRO A 154 0.12 10.55 -11.03
C PRO A 154 0.88 11.54 -10.14
N THR A 155 1.85 11.04 -9.38
CA THR A 155 2.70 11.88 -8.50
C THR A 155 4.00 12.33 -9.17
N GLY A 156 4.41 11.66 -10.25
CA GLY A 156 5.75 11.79 -10.83
C GLY A 156 6.85 11.00 -10.09
N LEU A 157 6.50 10.30 -8.99
CA LEU A 157 7.44 9.45 -8.27
C LEU A 157 7.50 8.06 -8.92
N GLU A 158 8.65 7.71 -9.48
CA GLU A 158 8.88 6.39 -10.05
C GLU A 158 9.04 5.35 -8.92
N GLY A 159 7.98 4.59 -8.62
CA GLY A 159 8.02 3.67 -7.48
C GLY A 159 6.83 2.72 -7.36
N GLN A 160 7.02 1.74 -6.47
CA GLN A 160 6.05 0.70 -6.09
C GLN A 160 5.92 0.60 -4.56
N HIS A 161 4.86 -0.06 -4.08
CA HIS A 161 4.60 -0.29 -2.64
C HIS A 161 4.79 0.98 -1.80
N CYS A 162 4.19 2.08 -2.25
CA CYS A 162 4.37 3.38 -1.62
C CYS A 162 3.51 3.51 -0.35
N GLN A 163 4.07 4.09 0.72
CA GLN A 163 3.31 4.52 1.89
C GLN A 163 3.43 6.03 2.08
N PRO A 164 2.30 6.76 2.19
CA PRO A 164 2.28 8.12 2.72
C PRO A 164 2.39 8.10 4.25
N VAL A 165 3.20 9.00 4.80
CA VAL A 165 3.36 9.22 6.25
C VAL A 165 3.11 10.70 6.53
N ALA A 166 2.03 11.01 7.25
CA ALA A 166 1.77 12.38 7.69
C ALA A 166 2.71 12.75 8.84
N VAL A 167 3.44 13.86 8.69
CA VAL A 167 4.50 14.29 9.62
C VAL A 167 4.20 15.65 10.29
N GLY A 168 2.92 16.02 10.33
CA GLY A 168 2.44 17.26 10.96
C GLY A 168 2.31 18.43 9.98
N GLY A 169 1.30 19.27 10.22
CA GLY A 169 0.83 20.26 9.25
C GLY A 169 0.38 19.57 7.96
N ASP A 170 0.69 20.19 6.83
CA ASP A 170 0.36 19.68 5.49
C ASP A 170 1.50 18.81 4.91
N ARG A 171 2.48 18.42 5.73
CA ARG A 171 3.65 17.67 5.24
C ARG A 171 3.38 16.18 5.16
N LEU A 172 3.79 15.58 4.05
CA LEU A 172 3.60 14.16 3.76
C LEU A 172 4.91 13.57 3.22
N VAL A 173 5.43 12.53 3.87
CA VAL A 173 6.58 11.77 3.37
C VAL A 173 6.07 10.54 2.64
N ALA A 174 6.40 10.39 1.35
CA ALA A 174 6.21 9.14 0.62
C ALA A 174 7.43 8.25 0.82
N LEU A 175 7.22 7.02 1.27
CA LEU A 175 8.24 5.96 1.28
C LEU A 175 7.91 4.95 0.20
N PHE A 176 8.83 4.63 -0.71
CA PHE A 176 8.52 3.75 -1.84
C PHE A 176 9.71 2.88 -2.26
N SER A 177 9.40 1.77 -2.92
CA SER A 177 10.39 0.90 -3.55
C SER A 177 10.64 1.40 -4.96
N HIS A 178 11.88 1.80 -5.27
CA HIS A 178 12.31 2.19 -6.60
C HIS A 178 13.10 1.05 -7.23
N ARG A 179 12.59 0.47 -8.32
CA ARG A 179 13.14 -0.74 -8.92
C ARG A 179 14.15 -0.47 -10.03
N ALA A 180 14.07 0.68 -10.70
CA ALA A 180 15.06 1.08 -11.69
C ALA A 180 16.41 1.41 -11.04
N ARG A 181 17.49 1.37 -11.83
CA ARG A 181 18.84 1.66 -11.31
C ARG A 181 19.03 3.18 -11.09
N PRO A 182 19.59 3.61 -9.94
CA PRO A 182 20.02 2.79 -8.79
C PRO A 182 18.83 2.31 -7.94
N ALA A 183 18.70 0.99 -7.81
CA ALA A 183 17.56 0.34 -7.20
C ALA A 183 17.64 0.44 -5.68
N GLY A 184 16.50 0.62 -5.02
CA GLY A 184 16.51 0.84 -3.60
C GLY A 184 15.17 1.25 -3.03
N VAL A 185 15.19 1.59 -1.74
CA VAL A 185 14.06 2.23 -1.09
C VAL A 185 14.34 3.72 -1.04
N ARG A 186 13.35 4.53 -1.37
CA ARG A 186 13.46 5.98 -1.44
C ARG A 186 12.37 6.66 -0.61
N ALA A 187 12.62 7.91 -0.29
CA ALA A 187 11.69 8.81 0.38
C ALA A 187 11.60 10.12 -0.40
N ALA A 188 10.41 10.71 -0.49
CA ALA A 188 10.19 12.05 -1.03
C ALA A 188 9.27 12.85 -0.10
N LEU A 189 9.38 14.17 -0.11
CA LEU A 189 8.61 15.05 0.75
C LEU A 189 7.65 15.93 -0.06
N SER A 190 6.39 15.92 0.34
CA SER A 190 5.39 16.88 -0.08
C SER A 190 5.07 17.85 1.06
N ARG A 191 4.75 19.10 0.72
CA ARG A 191 4.45 20.19 1.66
C ARG A 191 2.99 20.66 1.65
N ASP A 192 2.17 20.02 0.82
CA ASP A 192 0.78 20.39 0.54
C ASP A 192 -0.12 19.13 0.54
N PHE A 193 0.23 18.19 1.40
CA PHE A 193 -0.45 16.92 1.65
C PHE A 193 -0.55 16.03 0.41
N GLY A 194 0.57 15.96 -0.33
CA GLY A 194 0.76 15.07 -1.47
C GLY A 194 0.32 15.67 -2.81
N ARG A 195 -0.14 16.94 -2.86
CA ARG A 195 -0.62 17.59 -4.09
C ARG A 195 0.54 17.87 -5.04
N THR A 196 1.71 18.21 -4.51
CA THR A 196 2.95 18.36 -5.27
C THR A 196 4.09 17.60 -4.62
N TRP A 197 5.02 17.14 -5.46
CA TRP A 197 6.22 16.42 -5.07
C TRP A 197 7.44 17.09 -5.71
N ASP A 198 8.46 17.35 -4.91
CA ASP A 198 9.71 17.92 -5.38
C ASP A 198 10.74 16.79 -5.50
N ALA A 199 11.11 16.45 -6.74
CA ALA A 199 12.10 15.40 -7.02
C ALA A 199 13.47 15.71 -6.40
N SER A 200 13.79 16.97 -6.11
CA SER A 200 15.05 17.32 -5.42
C SER A 200 15.06 16.92 -3.94
N THR A 201 13.89 16.66 -3.36
CA THR A 201 13.76 16.13 -1.99
C THR A 201 13.88 14.61 -1.92
N GLU A 202 13.96 13.95 -3.07
CA GLU A 202 14.07 12.51 -3.12
C GLU A 202 15.40 12.04 -2.52
N THR A 203 15.31 11.12 -1.58
CA THR A 203 16.45 10.57 -0.84
C THR A 203 16.41 9.06 -0.88
N THR A 204 17.55 8.45 -1.19
CA THR A 204 17.74 7.01 -1.06
C THR A 204 17.91 6.65 0.41
N ILE A 205 16.98 5.86 0.95
CA ILE A 205 17.04 5.36 2.34
C ILE A 205 17.69 3.98 2.42
N TYR A 206 17.78 3.28 1.28
CA TYR A 206 18.48 2.02 1.12
C TYR A 206 18.95 1.85 -0.31
N ASP A 207 20.25 1.71 -0.51
CA ASP A 207 20.87 1.33 -1.78
C ASP A 207 20.93 -0.21 -1.86
N SER A 208 20.27 -0.79 -2.86
CA SER A 208 20.13 -2.24 -2.97
C SER A 208 21.36 -2.89 -3.59
N PRO A 209 21.98 -3.89 -2.93
CA PRO A 209 23.07 -4.66 -3.51
C PRO A 209 22.60 -5.77 -4.47
N ALA A 210 21.27 -5.98 -4.61
CA ALA A 210 20.71 -7.15 -5.29
C ALA A 210 20.88 -7.15 -6.82
N GLY A 211 21.30 -6.03 -7.41
CA GLY A 211 21.31 -5.85 -8.87
C GLY A 211 19.90 -5.59 -9.41
N ASP A 212 19.63 -6.10 -10.61
CA ASP A 212 18.34 -5.93 -11.29
C ASP A 212 17.26 -6.80 -10.62
N GLU A 213 16.15 -6.16 -10.23
CA GLU A 213 15.03 -6.86 -9.60
C GLU A 213 14.09 -7.48 -10.65
N PRO A 214 13.49 -8.65 -10.37
CA PRO A 214 12.44 -9.20 -11.22
C PRO A 214 11.33 -8.19 -11.53
N GLY A 215 10.88 -8.15 -12.78
CA GLY A 215 9.84 -7.22 -13.24
C GLY A 215 10.34 -5.85 -13.72
N THR A 216 11.66 -5.57 -13.73
CA THR A 216 12.19 -4.31 -14.28
C THR A 216 12.44 -4.37 -15.79
N GLY A 217 11.98 -3.36 -16.53
CA GLY A 217 12.48 -3.03 -17.88
C GLY A 217 11.86 -3.76 -19.06
N ALA A 218 10.91 -4.68 -18.85
CA ALA A 218 10.17 -5.34 -19.93
C ALA A 218 8.69 -5.50 -19.58
N PRO A 219 7.77 -5.39 -20.56
CA PRO A 219 6.37 -5.79 -20.40
C PRO A 219 6.20 -7.17 -19.78
N ARG A 220 5.25 -7.32 -18.85
CA ARG A 220 4.97 -8.59 -18.15
C ARG A 220 3.53 -9.00 -18.31
N ALA A 221 3.29 -10.31 -18.42
CA ALA A 221 1.96 -10.86 -18.24
C ALA A 221 1.61 -10.90 -16.74
N GLN A 222 0.32 -10.86 -16.42
CA GLN A 222 -0.15 -10.87 -15.03
C GLN A 222 0.36 -12.08 -14.22
N SER A 223 0.57 -13.23 -14.87
CA SER A 223 1.16 -14.43 -14.22
C SER A 223 2.59 -14.20 -13.75
N ASP A 224 3.36 -13.43 -14.51
CA ASP A 224 4.77 -13.16 -14.21
C ASP A 224 4.91 -12.17 -13.07
N CYS A 225 4.00 -11.18 -12.99
CA CYS A 225 3.95 -10.24 -11.88
C CYS A 225 3.85 -10.96 -10.53
N TRP A 226 3.04 -12.03 -10.43
CA TRP A 226 2.91 -12.81 -9.19
C TRP A 226 4.21 -13.52 -8.80
N ASN A 227 4.97 -14.02 -9.78
CA ASN A 227 6.25 -14.68 -9.54
C ASN A 227 7.32 -13.65 -9.16
N ASP A 228 7.35 -12.50 -9.84
CA ASP A 228 8.28 -11.40 -9.58
C ASP A 228 8.13 -10.91 -8.13
N MET A 229 6.88 -10.77 -7.65
CA MET A 229 6.58 -10.39 -6.26
C MET A 229 7.23 -11.30 -5.21
N GLY A 230 7.32 -12.60 -5.48
CA GLY A 230 7.95 -13.56 -4.57
C GLY A 230 9.48 -13.53 -4.62
N ALA A 231 10.04 -13.07 -5.73
CA ALA A 231 11.47 -13.09 -6.00
C ALA A 231 12.20 -11.79 -5.58
N TRP A 232 11.47 -10.71 -5.31
CA TRP A 232 12.09 -9.44 -4.92
C TRP A 232 12.97 -9.52 -3.66
N GLN A 233 14.09 -8.79 -3.71
CA GLN A 233 15.14 -8.82 -2.71
C GLN A 233 15.07 -7.67 -1.70
N PHE A 234 14.37 -6.57 -2.03
CA PHE A 234 14.03 -5.50 -1.10
C PHE A 234 12.61 -4.94 -1.32
N GLY A 235 12.15 -4.09 -0.40
CA GLY A 235 10.99 -3.23 -0.60
C GLY A 235 10.01 -3.23 0.57
N ARG A 236 8.75 -2.91 0.24
CA ARG A 236 7.62 -2.76 1.19
C ARG A 236 7.97 -1.85 2.37
N PRO A 237 8.44 -0.61 2.14
CA PRO A 237 8.74 0.29 3.23
C PRO A 237 7.50 0.64 4.02
N ARG A 238 7.63 0.67 5.34
CA ARG A 238 6.64 1.17 6.27
C ARG A 238 7.23 2.25 7.13
N GLY A 239 6.44 3.25 7.48
CA GLY A 239 6.91 4.37 8.30
C GLY A 239 5.90 4.87 9.30
N VAL A 240 6.41 5.47 10.36
CA VAL A 240 5.65 6.26 11.34
C VAL A 240 6.40 7.55 11.63
N ALA A 241 5.65 8.64 11.80
CA ALA A 241 6.20 9.85 12.38
C ALA A 241 6.45 9.61 13.89
N ILE A 242 7.61 10.03 14.37
CA ILE A 242 7.95 9.96 15.80
C ILE A 242 7.89 11.36 16.43
N ALA A 243 7.91 11.42 17.76
CA ALA A 243 7.55 12.62 18.54
C ALA A 243 8.37 13.88 18.21
N ASP A 244 9.61 13.73 17.75
CA ASP A 244 10.49 14.84 17.37
C ASP A 244 10.32 15.30 15.90
N GLY A 245 9.35 14.73 15.18
CA GLY A 245 9.04 15.10 13.79
C GLY A 245 9.82 14.32 12.74
N ARG A 246 10.70 13.40 13.14
CA ARG A 246 11.38 12.48 12.22
C ARG A 246 10.45 11.35 11.78
N VAL A 247 10.84 10.64 10.71
CA VAL A 247 10.16 9.41 10.27
C VAL A 247 11.03 8.20 10.57
N PHE A 248 10.51 7.27 11.36
CA PHE A 248 11.11 5.95 11.53
C PHE A 248 10.55 5.01 10.45
N ALA A 249 11.41 4.62 9.51
CA ALA A 249 11.08 3.74 8.41
C ALA A 249 11.65 2.33 8.63
N VAL A 250 10.88 1.30 8.29
CA VAL A 250 11.28 -0.11 8.27
C VAL A 250 10.99 -0.72 6.90
N PHE A 251 11.82 -1.62 6.42
CA PHE A 251 11.66 -2.30 5.13
C PHE A 251 12.43 -3.61 5.17
N TYR A 252 12.21 -4.50 4.19
CA TYR A 252 13.13 -5.63 4.01
C TYR A 252 14.15 -5.31 2.92
N GLY A 253 15.35 -5.87 3.04
CA GLY A 253 16.37 -5.76 2.01
C GLY A 253 17.50 -6.77 2.18
N GLY A 254 18.04 -7.25 1.07
CA GLY A 254 19.14 -8.20 1.06
C GLY A 254 19.55 -8.58 -0.36
N GLN A 255 20.18 -9.75 -0.50
CA GLN A 255 20.60 -10.30 -1.79
C GLN A 255 20.64 -11.84 -1.74
N GLY A 256 20.31 -12.48 -2.86
CA GLY A 256 20.30 -13.92 -3.01
C GLY A 256 19.29 -14.61 -2.08
N GLN A 257 19.80 -15.43 -1.15
CA GLN A 257 18.96 -16.19 -0.21
C GLN A 257 18.76 -15.49 1.14
N SER A 258 19.42 -14.35 1.38
CA SER A 258 19.38 -13.65 2.66
C SER A 258 18.69 -12.30 2.53
N ARG A 259 17.59 -12.13 3.26
CA ARG A 259 16.82 -10.89 3.40
C ARG A 259 16.61 -10.61 4.88
N SER A 260 16.85 -9.38 5.32
CA SER A 260 16.64 -8.97 6.71
C SER A 260 15.70 -7.78 6.80
N GLY A 261 15.08 -7.61 7.97
CA GLY A 261 14.46 -6.35 8.35
C GLY A 261 15.53 -5.27 8.50
N ARG A 262 15.31 -4.13 7.87
CA ARG A 262 16.15 -2.95 7.88
C ARG A 262 15.33 -1.76 8.31
N TRP A 263 16.00 -0.71 8.76
CA TRP A 263 15.36 0.51 9.19
C TRP A 263 16.22 1.72 8.85
N ALA A 264 15.58 2.88 8.78
CA ALA A 264 16.21 4.18 8.62
C ALA A 264 15.44 5.20 9.46
N LEU A 265 16.13 6.24 9.92
CA LEU A 265 15.52 7.36 10.62
C LEU A 265 15.78 8.63 9.82
N LEU A 266 14.70 9.29 9.41
CA LEU A 266 14.72 10.36 8.42
C LEU A 266 14.41 11.69 9.11
N ALA A 267 15.35 12.64 9.00
CA ALA A 267 15.10 14.03 9.32
C ALA A 267 14.15 14.65 8.30
N VAL A 268 13.22 15.48 8.75
CA VAL A 268 12.28 16.19 7.86
C VAL A 268 12.57 17.68 7.99
N ASP A 269 12.85 18.34 6.87
CA ASP A 269 13.23 19.77 6.83
C ASP A 269 14.51 20.12 7.61
N GLY A 270 15.46 19.17 7.69
CA GLY A 270 16.71 19.37 8.42
C GLY A 270 16.54 19.43 9.95
N ARG A 271 15.41 18.95 10.47
CA ARG A 271 15.13 18.77 11.90
C ARG A 271 15.21 17.30 12.31
#